data_AF-A0A2M8BXQ7-F1
#
_entry.id   AF-A0A2M8BXQ7-F1
#
_cell.length_a   1.000
_cell.length_b   1.000
_cell.length_c   1.000
_cell.angle_alpha   90.00
_cell.angle_beta   90.00
_cell.angle_gamma   90.00
#
_symmetry.space_group_name_H-M   'P 1'
#
loop_
_entity.id
_entity.type
_entity.pdbx_description
1 polymer ?
#
loop_
_entity_poly.entity_id
_entity_poly.type
_entity_poly.pdbx_seq_one_letter_code
_entity_poly.pdbx_strand_id
1 'polypeptide(L)'
;MLASLLLIPAFAFADSVAVKIQTLSASIGDGQTDVELKPLEEELRSGFPGYNTFSFLGKTQLKVSLDEKRSLELPDDEKSTLELTYRGLSKETPPLLRLEVGLRGKIAAEVKASPGSTFFQAGLLHKGGILILAISAEISD
;
A
#
# COMPACT_ATOMS: atom_id res chain seq x y z
N MET A 1 20.33 -5.80 49.87
CA MET A 1 19.50 -6.46 48.85
C MET A 1 19.63 -5.65 47.56
N LEU A 2 20.29 -6.19 46.54
CA LEU A 2 20.36 -5.54 45.22
C LEU A 2 19.04 -5.84 44.49
N ALA A 3 18.26 -4.81 44.18
CA ALA A 3 17.13 -4.93 43.27
C ALA A 3 17.67 -4.87 41.84
N SER A 4 17.71 -6.02 41.16
CA SER A 4 17.92 -6.08 39.71
C SER A 4 16.73 -5.45 39.01
N LEU A 5 16.92 -4.27 38.43
CA LEU A 5 15.99 -3.67 37.47
C LEU A 5 16.02 -4.52 36.19
N LEU A 6 14.99 -5.33 35.98
CA LEU A 6 14.73 -5.95 34.69
C LEU A 6 14.31 -4.86 33.71
N LEU A 7 15.21 -4.51 32.79
CA LEU A 7 14.92 -3.65 31.66
C LEU A 7 14.05 -4.46 30.68
N ILE A 8 12.72 -4.31 30.76
CA ILE A 8 11.81 -4.91 29.78
C ILE A 8 11.97 -4.09 28.49
N PRO A 9 12.36 -4.70 27.35
CA PRO A 9 12.36 -3.99 26.08
C PRO A 9 10.91 -3.60 25.76
N ALA A 10 10.64 -2.30 25.68
CA ALA A 10 9.37 -1.80 25.17
C ALA A 10 9.27 -2.22 23.71
N PHE A 11 8.44 -3.23 23.42
CA PHE A 11 7.93 -3.40 22.08
C PHE A 11 7.12 -2.16 21.78
N ALA A 12 7.63 -1.31 20.88
CA ALA A 12 6.87 -0.19 20.36
C ALA A 12 5.66 -0.78 19.63
N PHE A 13 4.50 -0.74 20.29
CA PHE A 13 3.23 -0.94 19.61
C PHE A 13 3.05 0.27 18.71
N ALA A 14 3.18 0.06 17.41
CA ALA A 14 2.84 1.08 16.44
C ALA A 14 1.31 1.23 16.48
N ASP A 15 0.83 2.31 17.09
CA ASP A 15 -0.61 2.59 17.19
C ASP A 15 -1.18 3.15 15.89
N SER A 16 -0.31 3.49 14.93
CA SER A 16 -0.69 4.02 13.63
C SER A 16 0.39 3.85 12.57
N VAL A 17 -0.03 3.94 11.32
CA VAL A 17 0.84 3.92 10.14
C VAL A 17 0.54 5.09 9.22
N ALA A 18 1.57 5.65 8.61
CA ALA A 18 1.41 6.55 7.48
C ALA A 18 1.40 5.72 6.19
N VAL A 19 0.35 5.90 5.39
CA VAL A 19 0.12 5.12 4.17
C VAL A 19 0.12 6.07 2.98
N LYS A 20 0.97 5.78 2.00
CA LYS A 20 1.03 6.45 0.71
C LYS A 20 0.47 5.52 -0.35
N ILE A 21 -0.54 5.99 -1.07
CA ILE A 21 -1.15 5.27 -2.18
C ILE A 21 -0.90 6.07 -3.44
N GLN A 22 -0.26 5.46 -4.43
CA GLN A 22 -0.13 6.01 -5.78
C GLN A 22 -1.04 5.20 -6.69
N THR A 23 -2.00 5.87 -7.31
CA THR A 23 -2.94 5.29 -8.25
C THR A 23 -2.41 5.53 -9.64
N LEU A 24 -2.33 4.47 -10.44
CA LEU A 24 -1.85 4.53 -11.80
C LEU A 24 -2.65 3.60 -12.71
N SER A 25 -2.71 3.94 -13.99
CA SER A 25 -3.24 3.06 -15.03
C SER A 25 -2.09 2.38 -15.76
N ALA A 26 -2.25 1.11 -16.08
CA ALA A 26 -1.34 0.37 -16.94
C ALA A 26 -2.05 -0.13 -18.19
N SER A 27 -1.43 0.06 -19.36
CA SER A 27 -1.96 -0.36 -20.65
C SER A 27 -0.87 -0.98 -21.54
N ILE A 28 -1.32 -1.67 -22.58
CA ILE A 28 -0.45 -2.09 -23.69
C ILE A 28 -0.35 -0.91 -24.66
N GLY A 29 0.87 -0.45 -24.92
CA GLY A 29 1.12 0.77 -25.69
C GLY A 29 2.58 0.90 -26.10
N ASP A 30 3.04 2.15 -26.17
CA ASP A 30 4.35 2.54 -26.69
C ASP A 30 5.51 2.33 -25.69
N GLY A 31 5.20 1.91 -24.47
CA GLY A 31 6.21 1.62 -23.46
C GLY A 31 6.52 2.79 -22.51
N GLN A 32 5.77 3.89 -22.57
CA GLN A 32 6.04 5.07 -21.75
C GLN A 32 5.65 4.89 -20.28
N THR A 33 6.46 5.45 -19.39
CA THR A 33 6.19 5.52 -17.95
C THR A 33 6.28 6.97 -17.52
N ASP A 34 5.21 7.49 -16.90
CA ASP A 34 5.17 8.86 -16.38
C ASP A 34 6.31 9.12 -15.38
N VAL A 35 6.77 10.37 -15.31
CA VAL A 35 7.96 10.76 -14.54
C VAL A 35 7.80 10.48 -13.05
N GLU A 36 6.59 10.63 -12.52
CA GLU A 36 6.20 10.36 -11.13
C GLU A 36 6.36 8.88 -10.76
N LEU A 37 6.31 7.99 -11.76
CA LEU A 37 6.41 6.55 -11.59
C LEU A 37 7.81 6.00 -11.87
N LYS A 38 8.76 6.85 -12.28
CA LYS A 38 10.16 6.46 -12.53
C LYS A 38 10.80 5.70 -11.37
N PRO A 39 10.60 6.10 -10.09
CA PRO A 39 11.15 5.34 -8.96
C PRO A 39 10.58 3.93 -8.79
N LEU A 40 9.48 3.59 -9.47
CA LEU A 40 8.82 2.29 -9.42
C LEU A 40 8.89 1.56 -10.77
N GLU A 41 9.60 2.09 -11.76
CA GLU A 41 9.51 1.61 -13.14
C GLU A 41 9.95 0.14 -13.26
N GLU A 42 11.01 -0.25 -12.56
CA GLU A 42 11.53 -1.62 -12.60
C GLU A 42 10.52 -2.60 -11.97
N GLU A 43 9.98 -2.26 -10.80
CA GLU A 43 8.97 -3.07 -10.12
C GLU A 43 7.68 -3.16 -10.91
N LEU A 44 7.26 -2.07 -11.56
CA LEU A 44 6.07 -2.05 -12.40
C LEU A 44 6.26 -2.95 -13.63
N ARG A 45 7.39 -2.85 -14.33
CA ARG A 45 7.67 -3.70 -15.50
C ARG A 45 7.81 -5.17 -15.13
N SER A 46 8.43 -5.47 -13.99
CA SER A 46 8.58 -6.83 -13.49
C SER A 46 7.26 -7.43 -13.00
N GLY A 47 6.48 -6.68 -12.23
CA GLY A 47 5.21 -7.13 -11.66
C GLY A 47 4.07 -7.22 -12.67
N PHE A 48 4.14 -6.45 -13.75
CA PHE A 48 3.07 -6.35 -14.75
C PHE A 48 3.60 -6.54 -16.19
N PRO A 49 4.22 -7.68 -16.53
CA PRO A 49 4.96 -7.87 -17.79
C PRO A 49 4.08 -7.78 -19.05
N GLY A 50 2.75 -7.94 -18.89
CA GLY A 50 1.79 -7.76 -19.97
C GLY A 50 1.45 -6.30 -20.28
N TYR A 51 1.90 -5.36 -19.45
CA TYR A 51 1.66 -3.93 -19.60
C TYR A 51 2.99 -3.21 -19.71
N ASN A 52 3.10 -2.28 -20.65
CA ASN A 52 4.37 -1.59 -20.91
C ASN A 52 4.25 -0.07 -20.76
N THR A 53 3.01 0.45 -20.70
CA THR A 53 2.71 1.87 -20.54
C THR A 53 2.08 2.10 -19.17
N PHE A 54 2.61 3.04 -18.39
CA PHE A 54 2.17 3.32 -17.03
C PHE A 54 1.95 4.83 -16.84
N SER A 55 0.71 5.22 -16.52
CA SER A 55 0.33 6.61 -16.34
C SER A 55 -0.13 6.89 -14.90
N PHE A 56 0.35 7.99 -14.33
CA PHE A 56 0.01 8.41 -12.99
C PHE A 56 -1.35 9.09 -12.96
N LEU A 57 -2.24 8.60 -12.09
CA LEU A 57 -3.59 9.16 -11.93
C LEU A 57 -3.70 10.04 -10.69
N GLY A 58 -2.94 9.72 -9.64
CA GLY A 58 -2.90 10.56 -8.45
C GLY A 58 -2.28 9.87 -7.25
N LYS A 59 -2.12 10.64 -6.17
CA LYS A 59 -1.50 10.20 -4.93
C LYS A 59 -2.33 10.66 -3.74
N THR A 60 -2.53 9.74 -2.81
CA THR A 60 -3.18 10.00 -1.53
C THR A 60 -2.24 9.60 -0.41
N GLN A 61 -2.20 10.40 0.64
CA GLN A 61 -1.50 10.08 1.88
C GLN A 61 -2.49 10.18 3.03
N LEU A 62 -2.46 9.20 3.92
CA LEU A 62 -3.32 9.17 5.10
C LEU A 62 -2.61 8.48 6.27
N LYS A 63 -3.01 8.84 7.48
CA LYS A 63 -2.67 8.12 8.69
C LYS A 63 -3.80 7.15 9.02
N VAL A 64 -3.46 5.92 9.35
CA VAL A 64 -4.43 4.87 9.72
C VAL A 64 -4.06 4.31 11.08
N SER A 65 -4.95 4.48 12.04
CA SER A 65 -4.75 3.93 13.39
C SER A 65 -5.02 2.42 13.43
N LEU A 66 -4.50 1.77 14.47
CA LEU A 66 -4.75 0.35 14.72
C LEU A 66 -6.26 0.05 14.74
N ASP A 67 -6.66 -0.96 13.96
CA ASP A 67 -8.03 -1.40 13.73
C ASP A 67 -8.99 -0.33 13.14
N GLU A 68 -8.47 0.85 12.77
CA GLU A 68 -9.24 1.87 12.09
C GLU A 68 -9.43 1.49 10.62
N LYS A 69 -10.69 1.45 10.18
CA LYS A 69 -11.05 1.32 8.77
C LYS A 69 -11.14 2.71 8.14
N ARG A 70 -10.31 2.98 7.14
CA ARG A 70 -10.37 4.17 6.30
C ARG A 70 -10.90 3.82 4.92
N SER A 71 -11.73 4.71 4.38
CA SER A 71 -12.28 4.60 3.03
C SER A 71 -11.93 5.85 2.25
N LEU A 72 -11.45 5.69 1.02
CA LEU A 72 -11.06 6.79 0.15
C LEU A 72 -11.48 6.54 -1.29
N GLU A 73 -11.92 7.60 -1.95
CA GLU A 73 -12.15 7.58 -3.40
C GLU A 73 -10.81 7.65 -4.12
N LEU A 74 -10.63 6.77 -5.10
CA LEU A 74 -9.47 6.76 -5.97
C LEU A 74 -9.64 7.83 -7.05
N PRO A 75 -8.54 8.43 -7.53
CA PRO A 75 -8.56 9.42 -8.61
C PRO A 75 -8.72 8.74 -9.97
N ASP A 76 -9.69 7.84 -10.10
CA ASP A 76 -10.09 7.21 -11.35
C ASP A 76 -11.45 7.77 -11.81
N ASP A 77 -11.74 7.64 -13.11
CA ASP A 77 -12.99 8.15 -13.68
C ASP A 77 -14.24 7.40 -13.16
N GLU A 78 -14.05 6.20 -12.59
CA GLU A 78 -15.14 5.36 -12.06
C GLU A 78 -15.44 5.62 -10.58
N LYS A 79 -14.72 6.54 -9.92
CA LYS A 79 -14.84 6.82 -8.47
C LYS A 79 -14.76 5.55 -7.63
N SER A 80 -13.83 4.68 -7.97
CA SER A 80 -13.59 3.44 -7.24
C SER A 80 -13.19 3.75 -5.79
N THR A 81 -13.72 2.99 -4.84
CA THR A 81 -13.38 3.18 -3.42
C THR A 81 -12.35 2.15 -2.97
N LEU A 82 -11.29 2.61 -2.30
CA LEU A 82 -10.32 1.79 -1.58
C LEU A 82 -10.65 1.82 -0.09
N GLU A 83 -10.72 0.65 0.51
CA GLU A 83 -10.84 0.47 1.95
C GLU A 83 -9.52 -0.07 2.50
N LEU A 84 -9.03 0.55 3.58
CA LEU A 84 -7.78 0.18 4.22
C LEU A 84 -8.00 0.01 5.73
N THR A 85 -7.50 -1.08 6.31
CA THR A 85 -7.47 -1.26 7.77
C THR A 85 -6.08 -1.67 8.20
N TYR A 86 -5.52 -1.02 9.22
CA TYR A 86 -4.25 -1.43 9.82
C TYR A 86 -4.49 -2.44 10.95
N ARG A 87 -3.92 -3.64 10.85
CA ARG A 87 -4.11 -4.76 11.79
C ARG A 87 -2.92 -4.98 12.73
N GLY A 88 -2.07 -3.97 12.87
CA GLY A 88 -0.89 -4.03 13.72
C GLY A 88 0.31 -4.69 13.06
N LEU A 89 1.26 -5.09 13.90
CA LEU A 89 2.47 -5.80 13.48
C LEU A 89 2.27 -7.32 13.56
N SER A 90 2.91 -8.04 12.65
CA SER A 90 3.02 -9.50 12.72
C SER A 90 3.99 -9.93 13.82
N LYS A 91 3.92 -11.20 14.21
CA LYS A 91 4.83 -11.81 15.22
C LYS A 91 6.14 -12.32 14.62
N GLU A 92 6.41 -12.01 13.35
CA GLU A 92 7.63 -12.42 12.64
C GLU A 92 8.83 -11.56 13.07
N THR A 93 10.05 -12.04 12.78
CA THR A 93 11.30 -11.31 13.07
C THR A 93 12.08 -11.14 11.77
N PRO A 94 12.14 -9.93 11.17
CA PRO A 94 11.57 -8.67 11.67
C PRO A 94 10.03 -8.62 11.57
N PRO A 95 9.35 -7.78 12.39
CA PRO A 95 7.90 -7.64 12.34
C PRO A 95 7.45 -6.98 11.03
N LEU A 96 6.34 -7.48 10.46
CA LEU A 96 5.74 -6.95 9.24
C LEU A 96 4.46 -6.18 9.57
N LEU A 97 4.18 -5.10 8.84
CA LEU A 97 2.89 -4.41 8.87
C LEU A 97 1.80 -5.31 8.30
N ARG A 98 0.66 -5.42 8.97
CA ARG A 98 -0.53 -6.12 8.48
C ARG A 98 -1.57 -5.10 8.03
N LEU A 99 -1.91 -5.10 6.75
CA LEU A 99 -2.88 -4.19 6.15
C LEU A 99 -3.98 -5.00 5.48
N GLU A 100 -5.24 -4.76 5.82
CA GLU A 100 -6.37 -5.24 5.03
C GLU A 100 -6.70 -4.22 3.95
N VAL A 101 -6.76 -4.69 2.71
CA VAL A 101 -6.99 -3.85 1.52
C VAL A 101 -8.21 -4.37 0.78
N GLY A 102 -9.25 -3.54 0.66
CA GLY A 102 -10.49 -3.84 -0.05
C GLY A 102 -10.72 -2.86 -1.20
N LEU A 103 -11.27 -3.34 -2.32
CA LEU A 103 -11.58 -2.50 -3.48
C LEU A 103 -13.04 -2.65 -3.90
N ARG A 104 -13.75 -1.53 -4.06
CA ARG A 104 -15.17 -1.46 -4.47
C ARG A 104 -16.08 -2.36 -3.61
N GLY A 105 -15.83 -2.42 -2.31
CA GLY A 105 -16.59 -3.26 -1.37
C GLY A 105 -16.43 -4.77 -1.57
N LYS A 106 -15.46 -5.21 -2.38
CA LYS A 106 -15.08 -6.63 -2.50
C LYS A 106 -14.28 -7.08 -1.28
N ILE A 107 -14.21 -8.40 -1.10
CA ILE A 107 -13.47 -9.08 -0.02
C ILE A 107 -12.09 -8.44 0.16
N ALA A 108 -11.81 -7.97 1.37
CA ALA A 108 -10.52 -7.41 1.73
C ALA A 108 -9.46 -8.53 1.81
N ALA A 109 -8.30 -8.30 1.21
CA ALA A 109 -7.15 -9.17 1.36
C ALA A 109 -6.24 -8.62 2.46
N GLU A 110 -5.79 -9.47 3.38
CA GLU A 110 -4.72 -9.10 4.30
C GLU A 110 -3.37 -9.23 3.58
N VAL A 111 -2.61 -8.14 3.59
CA VAL A 111 -1.26 -8.04 3.06
C VAL A 111 -0.29 -7.82 4.21
N LYS A 112 0.83 -8.54 4.18
CA LYS A 112 1.97 -8.30 5.06
C LYS A 112 3.07 -7.60 4.29
N ALA A 113 3.58 -6.49 4.83
CA ALA A 113 4.62 -5.69 4.18
C ALA A 113 5.67 -5.25 5.20
N SER A 114 6.93 -5.18 4.76
CA SER A 114 7.98 -4.57 5.58
C SER A 114 7.68 -3.07 5.73
N PRO A 115 7.93 -2.45 6.91
CA PRO A 115 7.84 -1.00 7.04
C PRO A 115 8.68 -0.27 5.96
N GLY A 116 8.08 0.70 5.28
CA GLY A 116 8.67 1.46 4.18
C GLY A 116 8.65 0.77 2.82
N SER A 117 8.29 -0.51 2.75
CA SER A 117 8.16 -1.23 1.47
C SER A 117 6.92 -0.79 0.70
N THR A 118 6.97 -0.95 -0.62
CA THR A 118 5.82 -0.76 -1.52
C THR A 118 5.34 -2.13 -2.01
N PHE A 119 4.04 -2.37 -1.93
CA PHE A 119 3.38 -3.51 -2.57
C PHE A 119 2.33 -3.02 -3.55
N PHE A 120 1.91 -3.91 -4.45
CA PHE A 120 0.99 -3.56 -5.52
C PHE A 120 -0.31 -4.35 -5.40
N GLN A 121 -1.43 -3.64 -5.54
CA GLN A 121 -2.76 -4.22 -5.72
C GLN A 121 -3.28 -3.82 -7.09
N ALA A 122 -3.76 -4.77 -7.89
CA ALA A 122 -4.25 -4.50 -9.24
C ALA A 122 -5.48 -5.34 -9.57
N GLY A 123 -6.09 -5.08 -10.73
CA GLY A 123 -7.11 -5.96 -11.31
C GLY A 123 -8.47 -5.33 -11.56
N LEU A 124 -8.61 -4.01 -11.37
CA LEU A 124 -9.77 -3.29 -11.89
C LEU A 124 -9.47 -2.90 -13.34
N LEU A 125 -10.40 -3.13 -14.26
CA LEU A 125 -10.27 -2.64 -15.63
C LEU A 125 -10.33 -1.10 -15.62
N HIS A 126 -9.48 -0.47 -16.43
CA HIS A 126 -9.46 0.98 -16.58
C HIS A 126 -8.99 1.37 -17.99
N LYS A 127 -9.85 2.04 -18.78
CA LYS A 127 -9.54 2.57 -20.13
C LYS A 127 -8.80 1.59 -21.06
N GLY A 128 -9.24 0.33 -21.12
CA GLY A 128 -8.60 -0.70 -21.97
C GLY A 128 -7.31 -1.30 -21.40
N GLY A 129 -6.96 -0.94 -20.17
CA GLY A 129 -5.91 -1.54 -19.37
C GLY A 129 -6.41 -1.88 -17.97
N ILE A 130 -5.54 -1.74 -16.97
CA ILE A 130 -5.85 -1.98 -15.56
C ILE A 130 -5.49 -0.81 -14.67
N LEU A 131 -6.20 -0.70 -13.56
CA LEU A 131 -5.82 0.13 -12.42
C LEU A 131 -4.84 -0.64 -11.53
N ILE A 132 -3.78 0.05 -11.12
CA ILE A 132 -2.77 -0.43 -10.20
C ILE A 132 -2.67 0.56 -9.04
N LEU A 133 -2.58 0.03 -7.83
CA LEU A 133 -2.32 0.77 -6.61
C LEU A 133 -0.95 0.37 -6.10
N ALA A 134 -0.01 1.31 -6.08
CA ALA A 134 1.25 1.15 -5.37
C ALA A 134 1.08 1.72 -3.95
N ILE A 135 1.09 0.82 -2.96
CA ILE A 135 0.79 1.13 -1.56
C ILE A 135 2.09 0.98 -0.76
N SER A 136 2.53 2.07 -0.16
CA SER A 136 3.66 2.10 0.77
C SER A 136 3.14 2.43 2.16
N ALA A 137 3.65 1.76 3.18
CA ALA A 137 3.27 2.03 4.56
C ALA A 137 4.48 2.04 5.49
N GLU A 138 4.50 3.01 6.39
CA GLU A 138 5.55 3.18 7.40
C GLU A 138 4.91 3.36 8.78
N ILE A 139 5.64 2.94 9.81
CA ILE A 139 5.23 3.17 11.19
C ILE A 139 5.22 4.69 11.41
N SER A 140 4.08 5.21 11.89
CA SER A 140 3.98 6.61 12.30
C SER A 140 4.01 6.66 13.81
N ASP A 141 4.88 7.50 14.34
CA ASP A 141 4.82 7.98 15.73
C ASP A 141 3.55 8.81 15.97
#